data_AF-A0A9C7PJR6-F1
#
_entry.id   AF-A0A9C7PJR6-F1
#
_cell.length_a   1.000
_cell.length_b   1.000
_cell.length_c   1.000
_cell.angle_alpha   90.00
_cell.angle_beta   90.00
_cell.angle_gamma   90.00
#
_symmetry.space_group_name_H-M   'P 1'
#
loop_
_entity.id
_entity.type
_entity.pdbx_description
1 polymer ?
#
loop_
_entity_poly.entity_id
_entity_poly.type
_entity_poly.pdbx_seq_one_letter_code
_entity_poly.pdbx_strand_id
1 'polypeptide(L)'
;MNPYEKLLNRKRTWTPVQTTKGKFKHGQKKPSTVLLQYAIWNYQLATFISEALSEIPEKLENFLESNVKDEIKHDLALDTSPTLMALMTKRSRGTTPTRCLVITS
;
A
#
# COMPACT_ATOMS: atom_id res chain seq x y z
N MET A 1 -8.35 13.07 -30.62
CA MET A 1 -7.85 12.36 -29.42
C MET A 1 -7.90 13.34 -28.25
N ASN A 2 -8.64 12.98 -27.21
CA ASN A 2 -8.69 13.75 -25.98
C ASN A 2 -7.32 13.63 -25.24
N PRO A 3 -6.77 14.68 -24.62
CA PRO A 3 -5.55 14.58 -23.80
C PRO A 3 -5.55 13.40 -22.82
N TYR A 4 -6.68 13.06 -22.21
CA TYR A 4 -6.78 11.95 -21.24
C TYR A 4 -6.65 10.57 -21.90
N GLU A 5 -7.19 10.38 -23.10
CA GLU A 5 -7.01 9.14 -23.89
C GLU A 5 -5.55 8.92 -24.26
N LYS A 6 -4.82 10.00 -24.56
CA LYS A 6 -3.37 9.92 -24.84
C LYS A 6 -2.58 9.47 -23.62
N LEU A 7 -2.96 9.92 -22.43
CA LEU A 7 -2.34 9.49 -21.17
C LEU A 7 -2.68 8.03 -20.86
N LEU A 8 -3.94 7.63 -21.04
CA LEU A 8 -4.39 6.26 -20.85
C LEU A 8 -3.63 5.29 -21.75
N ASN A 9 -3.43 5.65 -23.03
CA ASN A 9 -2.70 4.81 -23.98
C ASN A 9 -1.20 4.70 -23.68
N ARG A 10 -0.61 5.65 -22.94
CA ARG A 10 0.80 5.60 -22.51
C ARG A 10 0.98 4.86 -21.18
N LYS A 11 -0.11 4.55 -20.49
CA LYS A 11 -0.07 3.96 -19.18
C LYS A 11 0.45 2.53 -19.26
N ARG A 12 1.49 2.21 -18.49
CA ARG A 12 2.07 0.86 -18.47
C ARG A 12 1.16 -0.06 -17.68
N THR A 13 0.90 -1.23 -18.22
CA THR A 13 0.31 -2.32 -17.45
C THR A 13 1.40 -2.97 -16.61
N TRP A 14 1.13 -3.12 -15.32
CA TRP A 14 2.00 -3.83 -14.40
C TRP A 14 1.16 -4.71 -13.48
N THR A 15 1.78 -5.80 -13.03
CA THR A 15 1.17 -6.81 -12.15
C THR A 15 1.96 -6.83 -10.84
N PRO A 16 1.28 -6.75 -9.69
CA PRO A 16 1.95 -6.86 -8.40
C PRO A 16 2.57 -8.25 -8.26
N VAL A 17 3.88 -8.28 -7.99
CA VAL A 17 4.65 -9.52 -7.79
C VAL A 17 4.79 -9.76 -6.29
N GLN A 18 4.37 -10.94 -5.83
CA GLN A 18 4.57 -11.32 -4.44
C GLN A 18 6.07 -11.48 -4.15
N THR A 19 6.56 -10.74 -3.16
CA THR A 19 7.96 -10.83 -2.75
C THR A 19 8.15 -11.92 -1.70
N THR A 20 9.26 -12.65 -1.78
CA THR A 20 9.60 -13.69 -0.78
C THR A 20 10.07 -13.06 0.52
N LYS A 21 9.81 -13.70 1.67
CA LYS A 21 10.30 -13.30 3.01
C LYS A 21 11.83 -13.22 3.05
N GLY A 22 12.39 -12.04 2.77
CA GLY A 22 13.80 -11.75 2.97
C GLY A 22 14.13 -11.52 4.45
N LYS A 23 15.34 -11.92 4.89
CA LYS A 23 15.86 -11.55 6.21
C LYS A 23 16.37 -10.10 6.14
N PHE A 24 15.87 -9.23 7.01
CA PHE A 24 16.45 -7.89 7.17
C PHE A 24 17.92 -8.01 7.59
N LYS A 25 18.82 -7.25 6.94
CA LYS A 25 20.22 -7.17 7.36
C LYS A 25 20.30 -6.64 8.80
N HIS A 26 21.16 -7.25 9.61
CA HIS A 26 21.35 -6.86 11.01
C HIS A 26 21.69 -5.36 11.10
N GLY A 27 20.93 -4.63 11.92
CA GLY A 27 21.10 -3.18 12.12
C GLY A 27 20.12 -2.27 11.36
N GLN A 28 19.32 -2.78 10.42
CA GLN A 28 18.29 -1.95 9.78
C GLN A 28 17.09 -1.74 10.71
N LYS A 29 16.75 -0.47 10.99
CA LYS A 29 15.50 -0.10 11.66
C LYS A 29 14.33 -0.64 10.83
N LYS A 30 13.36 -1.27 11.51
CA LYS A 30 12.14 -1.81 10.87
C LYS A 30 11.47 -0.69 10.07
N PRO A 31 11.27 -0.82 8.75
CA PRO A 31 10.56 0.20 7.95
C PRO A 31 9.04 0.11 8.17
N SER A 32 8.60 -0.11 9.41
CA SER A 32 7.22 -0.50 9.70
C SER A 32 6.24 0.64 9.55
N THR A 33 6.55 1.80 10.14
CA THR A 33 5.62 2.92 10.21
C THR A 33 5.45 3.60 8.86
N VAL A 34 6.54 3.65 8.07
CA VAL A 34 6.55 4.23 6.73
C VAL A 34 5.71 3.38 5.77
N LEU A 35 5.89 2.06 5.76
CA LEU A 35 5.09 1.16 4.91
C LEU A 35 3.60 1.18 5.28
N LEU A 36 3.29 1.22 6.58
CA LEU A 36 1.91 1.39 7.07
C LEU A 36 1.31 2.72 6.62
N GLN A 37 2.07 3.81 6.67
CA GLN A 37 1.59 5.12 6.25
C GLN A 37 1.27 5.15 4.75
N TYR A 38 2.11 4.52 3.92
CA TYR A 38 1.86 4.40 2.49
C TYR A 38 0.59 3.60 2.17
N ALA A 39 0.35 2.48 2.87
CA ALA A 39 -0.88 1.70 2.69
C ALA A 39 -2.13 2.53 3.01
N ILE A 40 -2.11 3.28 4.12
CA ILE A 40 -3.21 4.18 4.51
C ILE A 40 -3.44 5.25 3.43
N TRP A 41 -2.36 5.83 2.88
CA TRP A 41 -2.48 6.85 1.83
C TRP A 41 -3.06 6.30 0.54
N ASN A 42 -2.66 5.10 0.09
CA ASN A 42 -3.20 4.50 -1.12
C ASN A 42 -4.70 4.27 -1.00
N TYR A 43 -5.16 3.75 0.15
CA TYR A 43 -6.59 3.57 0.42
C TYR A 43 -7.35 4.90 0.43
N GLN A 44 -6.83 5.91 1.14
CA GLN A 44 -7.46 7.23 1.22
C GLN A 44 -7.56 7.90 -0.16
N LEU A 45 -6.53 7.77 -0.99
CA LEU A 45 -6.51 8.33 -2.34
C LEU A 45 -7.51 7.62 -3.26
N ALA A 46 -7.60 6.29 -3.21
CA ALA A 46 -8.58 5.54 -3.99
C ALA A 46 -10.02 5.96 -3.66
N THR A 47 -10.35 6.09 -2.37
CA THR A 47 -11.67 6.52 -1.90
C THR A 47 -11.96 7.96 -2.31
N PHE A 48 -11.00 8.87 -2.11
CA PHE A 48 -11.15 10.27 -2.50
C PHE A 48 -11.43 10.44 -4.00
N ILE A 49 -10.69 9.73 -4.86
CA ILE A 49 -10.92 9.78 -6.31
C ILE A 49 -12.31 9.24 -6.65
N SER A 50 -12.73 8.15 -6.01
CA SER A 50 -14.03 7.52 -6.27
C SER A 50 -15.21 8.42 -5.90
N GLU A 51 -15.12 9.15 -4.78
CA GLU A 51 -16.13 10.13 -4.37
C GLU A 51 -16.19 11.31 -5.34
N ALA A 52 -15.03 11.79 -5.80
CA ALA A 52 -14.92 12.91 -6.73
C ALA A 52 -15.38 12.58 -8.16
N LEU A 53 -15.54 11.30 -8.54
CA LEU A 53 -15.99 10.91 -9.89
C LEU A 53 -17.35 11.53 -10.26
N SER A 54 -18.23 11.72 -9.29
CA SER A 54 -19.57 12.29 -9.49
C SER A 54 -19.59 13.78 -9.86
N GLU A 55 -18.50 14.51 -9.56
CA GLU A 55 -18.41 15.97 -9.76
C GLU A 55 -17.59 16.36 -11.00
N ILE A 56 -16.98 15.38 -11.66
CA ILE A 56 -15.99 15.59 -12.73
C ILE A 56 -16.59 15.26 -14.10
N PRO A 57 -16.19 15.97 -15.19
CA PRO A 57 -16.64 15.64 -16.55
C PRO A 57 -16.37 14.18 -16.95
N GLU A 58 -17.37 13.52 -17.55
CA GLU A 58 -17.36 12.09 -18.00
C GLU A 58 -16.11 11.69 -18.79
N LYS A 59 -15.53 12.62 -19.56
CA LYS A 59 -14.31 12.39 -20.34
C LYS A 59 -13.08 12.01 -19.50
N LEU A 60 -13.08 12.30 -18.18
CA LEU A 60 -12.03 11.89 -17.25
C LEU A 60 -12.33 10.58 -16.52
N GLU A 61 -13.58 10.12 -16.53
CA GLU A 61 -14.04 9.01 -15.70
C GLU A 61 -13.19 7.75 -15.93
N ASN A 62 -13.08 7.33 -17.19
CA ASN A 62 -12.25 6.20 -17.60
C ASN A 62 -10.77 6.33 -17.18
N PHE A 63 -10.24 7.55 -17.17
CA PHE A 63 -8.85 7.80 -16.77
C PHE A 63 -8.70 7.70 -15.26
N LEU A 64 -9.60 8.31 -14.49
CA LEU A 64 -9.58 8.31 -13.03
C LEU A 64 -9.88 6.93 -12.46
N GLU A 65 -10.83 6.18 -13.03
CA GLU A 65 -11.07 4.78 -12.66
C GLU A 65 -9.81 3.92 -12.84
N SER A 66 -9.03 4.16 -13.90
CA SER A 66 -7.78 3.45 -14.10
C SER A 66 -6.76 3.77 -13.00
N ASN A 67 -6.80 4.96 -12.41
CA ASN A 67 -5.93 5.34 -11.30
C ASN A 67 -6.38 4.69 -9.99
N VAL A 68 -7.69 4.63 -9.73
CA VAL A 68 -8.25 3.89 -8.58
C VAL A 68 -7.79 2.42 -8.63
N LYS A 69 -7.86 1.78 -9.81
CA LYS A 69 -7.37 0.41 -10.00
C LYS A 69 -5.88 0.24 -9.71
N ASP A 70 -5.07 1.28 -9.93
CA ASP A 70 -3.64 1.21 -9.60
C ASP A 70 -3.37 1.40 -8.12
N GLU A 71 -4.10 2.26 -7.42
CA GLU A 71 -3.97 2.38 -5.96
C GLU A 71 -4.37 1.09 -5.24
N ILE A 72 -5.38 0.36 -5.75
CA ILE A 72 -5.72 -0.99 -5.26
C ILE A 72 -4.55 -1.97 -5.51
N LYS A 73 -3.89 -1.90 -6.67
CA LYS A 73 -2.70 -2.73 -6.92
C LYS A 73 -1.52 -2.34 -6.05
N HIS A 74 -1.35 -1.06 -5.72
CA HIS A 74 -0.34 -0.60 -4.77
C HIS A 74 -0.62 -1.17 -3.38
N ASP A 75 -1.87 -1.15 -2.93
CA ASP A 75 -2.28 -1.76 -1.66
C ASP A 75 -2.02 -3.27 -1.66
N LEU A 76 -2.40 -4.00 -2.73
CA LEU A 76 -2.12 -5.44 -2.86
C LEU A 76 -0.60 -5.74 -2.84
N ALA A 77 0.22 -4.91 -3.50
CA ALA A 77 1.67 -5.06 -3.49
C ALA A 77 2.27 -4.85 -2.09
N LEU A 78 1.68 -3.94 -1.30
CA LEU A 78 2.08 -3.69 0.08
C LEU A 78 1.58 -4.79 1.03
N ASP A 79 0.35 -5.27 0.88
CA ASP A 79 -0.20 -6.35 1.69
C ASP A 79 0.54 -7.68 1.45
N THR A 80 0.87 -7.98 0.20
CA THR A 80 1.73 -9.13 -0.13
C THR A 80 3.19 -8.95 0.33
N SER A 81 3.59 -7.76 0.79
CA SER A 81 4.89 -7.55 1.40
C SER A 81 4.98 -8.32 2.72
N PRO A 82 5.89 -9.29 2.84
CA PRO A 82 5.96 -10.09 4.05
C PRO A 82 6.32 -9.30 5.31
N THR A 83 6.92 -8.12 5.12
CA THR A 83 7.22 -7.16 6.18
C THR A 83 5.94 -6.59 6.79
N LEU A 84 4.98 -6.17 5.95
CA LEU A 84 3.72 -5.58 6.41
C LEU A 84 2.86 -6.62 7.12
N MET A 85 2.72 -7.82 6.53
CA MET A 85 2.02 -8.94 7.16
C MET A 85 2.58 -9.31 8.53
N ALA A 86 3.92 -9.33 8.66
CA ALA A 86 4.57 -9.59 9.95
C ALA A 86 4.30 -8.50 11.00
N LEU A 87 4.06 -7.25 10.58
CA LEU A 87 3.73 -6.14 11.47
C LEU A 87 2.26 -6.15 11.88
N MET A 88 1.35 -6.39 10.94
CA MET A 88 -0.08 -6.53 11.23
C MET A 88 -0.35 -7.71 12.17
N THR A 89 0.32 -8.85 11.95
CA THR A 89 0.23 -10.04 12.82
C THR A 89 0.77 -9.78 14.24
N LYS A 90 1.76 -8.89 14.39
CA LYS A 90 2.29 -8.50 15.72
C LYS A 90 1.37 -7.54 16.46
N ARG A 91 0.46 -6.84 15.76
CA ARG A 91 -0.50 -5.91 16.37
C ARG A 91 -1.79 -6.61 16.78
N SER A 92 -2.24 -7.62 16.02
CA SER A 92 -3.42 -8.43 16.34
C SER A 92 -3.19 -9.41 17.49
N ARG A 93 -1.96 -9.88 17.68
CA ARG A 93 -1.54 -10.48 18.94
C ARG A 93 -1.24 -9.35 19.90
N GLY A 94 -2.21 -8.98 20.74
CA GLY A 94 -1.96 -8.15 21.90
C GLY A 94 -0.83 -8.77 22.72
N THR A 95 0.40 -8.31 22.52
CA THR A 95 1.50 -8.57 23.44
C THR A 95 1.18 -7.79 24.69
N THR A 96 0.60 -8.51 25.66
CA THR A 96 0.84 -8.27 27.07
C THR A 96 2.33 -7.94 27.29
N PRO A 97 2.66 -7.01 28.20
CA PRO A 97 4.05 -6.66 28.47
C PRO A 97 4.67 -7.82 29.28
N THR A 98 5.14 -8.86 28.60
CA THR A 98 5.91 -9.90 29.27
C THR A 98 7.30 -9.34 29.54
N ARG A 99 7.46 -8.86 30.78
CA ARG A 99 8.69 -8.82 31.60
C ARG A 99 9.99 -8.67 30.81
N CYS A 100 10.62 -7.49 30.96
CA CYS A 100 12.06 -7.38 30.95
C CYS A 100 12.64 -8.51 31.80
N LEU A 101 13.24 -9.51 31.16
CA LEU A 101 14.19 -10.39 31.81
C LEU A 101 15.41 -9.52 32.10
N VAL A 102 15.43 -8.98 33.31
CA VAL A 102 16.65 -8.45 33.91
C VAL A 102 17.59 -9.66 34.03
N ILE A 103 18.59 -9.70 33.17
CA ILE A 103 19.77 -10.54 33.37
C ILE A 103 20.50 -9.91 34.54
N THR A 104 20.33 -10.48 35.74
CA THR A 104 21.24 -10.26 36.85
C THR A 104 22.42 -11.23 36.69
N SER A 105 23.60 -10.68 36.45
CA SER A 105 24.88 -11.31 36.81
C SER A 105 25.18 -11.10 38.29
#